data_AF-A0A852VA66-F1
#
_entry.id   AF-A0A852VA66-F1
#
_cell.length_a   1.000
_cell.length_b   1.000
_cell.length_c   1.000
_cell.angle_alpha   90.00
_cell.angle_beta   90.00
_cell.angle_gamma   90.00
#
_symmetry.space_group_name_H-M   'P 1'
#
loop_
_entity.id
_entity.type
_entity.pdbx_description
1 polymer ?
#
loop_
_entity_poly.entity_id
_entity_poly.type
_entity_poly.pdbx_seq_one_letter_code
_entity_poly.pdbx_strand_id
1 'polypeptide(L)'
;MAKYVRTFGEIPGYPEGWQPRTGKREELRLAGLHAHNVAGISGTAKEGADAIVLNGGYPDDRDYGDVIIYTGHGGQDPRTKKQIAHQTLNDSGNAGLVKSELDKLPVRVIRGFEEKSPHAPLTGYRYDGLYRVIRHWFKERYDGFRVCQFLMIKIGSTYDAGDLQSPAEANIGELLEVLDDQAKPASRTTSTVNKINRRAELVKKVKDLYENHCQICGNTVELPSGPSSEAAHIQALGIPHNGPDTLDNILCLCPNDHKRFDNGALYLTDDLRIVNAIKGTIEGQIRRHREHRIEIAYVRYHRSCWEISE
;
A
#
# COMPACT_ATOMS: atom_id res chain seq x y z
N MET A 1 18.71 -24.21 20.35
CA MET A 1 17.58 -23.26 20.29
C MET A 1 16.62 -23.74 19.21
N ALA A 2 15.31 -23.73 19.46
CA ALA A 2 14.33 -24.07 18.43
C ALA A 2 14.51 -23.14 17.21
N LYS A 3 14.45 -23.71 16.01
CA LYS A 3 14.51 -22.95 14.76
C LYS A 3 13.25 -22.08 14.68
N TYR A 4 13.40 -20.80 14.31
CA TYR A 4 12.25 -19.93 14.06
C TYR A 4 11.36 -20.55 12.97
N VAL A 5 10.07 -20.66 13.26
CA VAL A 5 9.04 -21.09 12.31
C VAL A 5 8.20 -19.88 12.01
N ARG A 6 8.13 -19.49 10.73
CA ARG A 6 7.27 -18.38 10.31
C ARG A 6 5.82 -18.77 10.56
N THR A 7 5.10 -17.91 11.26
CA THR A 7 3.70 -18.14 11.61
C THR A 7 2.96 -16.83 11.38
N PHE A 8 1.85 -16.87 10.67
CA PHE A 8 1.02 -15.69 10.42
C PHE A 8 -0.07 -15.59 11.50
N GLY A 9 -0.34 -14.38 11.95
CA GLY A 9 -1.31 -14.13 13.02
C GLY A 9 -0.69 -14.11 14.42
N GLU A 10 -1.54 -14.37 15.40
CA GLU A 10 -1.19 -14.32 16.83
C GLU A 10 -0.21 -15.41 17.23
N ILE A 11 0.65 -15.12 18.21
CA ILE A 11 1.52 -16.11 18.85
C ILE A 11 0.98 -16.45 20.24
N PRO A 12 0.66 -17.73 20.53
CA PRO A 12 0.16 -18.14 21.84
C PRO A 12 1.06 -17.69 22.99
N GLY A 13 0.46 -17.06 24.01
CA GLY A 13 1.17 -16.56 25.19
C GLY A 13 1.69 -15.12 25.08
N TYR A 14 1.57 -14.49 23.90
CA TYR A 14 2.04 -13.14 23.63
C TYR A 14 0.92 -12.28 23.03
N PRO A 15 -0.10 -11.90 23.83
CA PRO A 15 -1.22 -11.11 23.34
C PRO A 15 -0.81 -9.68 22.97
N GLU A 16 -1.66 -8.98 22.23
CA GLU A 16 -1.50 -7.54 22.00
C GLU A 16 -1.27 -6.78 23.31
N GLY A 17 -0.35 -5.81 23.28
CA GLY A 17 0.13 -5.07 24.44
C GLY A 17 1.32 -5.72 25.16
N TRP A 18 1.70 -6.96 24.81
CA TRP A 18 2.84 -7.64 25.39
C TRP A 18 4.16 -6.88 25.14
N GLN A 19 5.01 -6.83 26.16
CA GLN A 19 6.32 -6.16 26.13
C GLN A 19 7.42 -7.10 26.64
N PRO A 20 8.60 -7.10 26.00
CA PRO A 20 9.78 -7.77 26.54
C PRO A 20 10.17 -7.24 27.91
N ARG A 21 10.59 -8.11 28.82
CA ARG A 21 10.96 -7.70 30.19
C ARG A 21 12.23 -6.86 30.20
N THR A 22 13.18 -7.16 29.32
CA THR A 22 14.45 -6.41 29.20
C THR A 22 14.40 -5.33 28.13
N GLY A 23 13.28 -5.21 27.42
CA GLY A 23 13.11 -4.25 26.32
C GLY A 23 13.97 -4.57 25.09
N LYS A 24 14.47 -5.79 24.91
CA LYS A 24 15.40 -6.15 23.83
C LYS A 24 14.74 -6.93 22.69
N ARG A 25 15.25 -6.73 21.46
CA ARG A 25 14.83 -7.44 20.23
C ARG A 25 14.98 -8.96 20.33
N GLU A 26 15.93 -9.45 21.12
CA GLU A 26 16.16 -10.88 21.30
C GLU A 26 14.96 -11.60 21.93
N GLU A 27 14.27 -10.97 22.88
CA GLU A 27 13.08 -11.55 23.51
C GLU A 27 11.92 -11.68 22.52
N LEU A 28 11.74 -10.72 21.60
CA LEU A 28 10.76 -10.85 20.51
C LEU A 28 11.06 -12.07 19.64
N ARG A 29 12.34 -12.33 19.37
CA ARG A 29 12.78 -13.50 18.60
C ARG A 29 12.57 -14.80 19.35
N LEU A 30 12.90 -14.85 20.63
CA LEU A 30 12.69 -16.02 21.48
C LEU A 30 11.20 -16.31 21.70
N ALA A 31 10.36 -15.27 21.73
CA ALA A 31 8.91 -15.38 21.78
C ALA A 31 8.30 -15.90 20.47
N GLY A 32 9.03 -15.86 19.35
CA GLY A 32 8.49 -16.19 18.02
C GLY A 32 7.71 -15.04 17.37
N LEU A 33 7.72 -13.84 17.96
CA LEU A 33 7.05 -12.66 17.39
C LEU A 33 7.77 -12.11 16.15
N HIS A 34 9.09 -12.29 16.04
CA HIS A 34 9.89 -11.78 14.91
C HIS A 34 11.12 -12.67 14.62
N ALA A 35 11.52 -12.85 13.36
CA ALA A 35 12.65 -13.72 13.00
C ALA A 35 14.04 -13.16 13.34
N HIS A 36 14.18 -11.83 13.33
CA HIS A 36 15.48 -11.15 13.37
C HIS A 36 15.67 -10.23 14.59
N ASN A 37 16.93 -10.07 15.00
CA ASN A 37 17.34 -9.13 16.07
C ASN A 37 17.59 -7.70 15.56
N VAL A 38 17.84 -7.52 14.27
CA VAL A 38 18.23 -6.22 13.68
C VAL A 38 17.23 -5.81 12.61
N ALA A 39 17.08 -6.61 11.55
CA ALA A 39 16.20 -6.31 10.42
C ALA A 39 14.79 -5.93 10.88
N GLY A 40 14.21 -4.89 10.28
CA GLY A 40 12.88 -4.39 10.61
C GLY A 40 11.76 -5.30 10.10
N ILE A 41 11.99 -6.06 9.03
CA ILE A 41 10.99 -6.94 8.43
C ILE A 41 11.38 -8.39 8.67
N SER A 42 10.43 -9.19 9.17
CA SER A 42 10.49 -10.65 9.15
C SER A 42 9.70 -11.13 7.95
N GLY A 43 10.37 -11.47 6.85
CA GLY A 43 9.68 -11.90 5.63
C GLY A 43 10.56 -12.47 4.54
N THR A 44 9.93 -13.23 3.63
CA THR A 44 10.55 -13.71 2.40
C THR A 44 9.59 -13.63 1.22
N ALA A 45 10.13 -13.48 0.01
CA ALA A 45 9.37 -13.54 -1.23
C ALA A 45 8.56 -14.84 -1.41
N LYS A 46 8.99 -15.95 -0.78
CA LYS A 46 8.35 -17.26 -0.93
C LYS A 46 7.20 -17.49 0.01
N GLU A 47 7.27 -16.97 1.23
CA GLU A 47 6.29 -17.27 2.29
C GLU A 47 5.41 -16.07 2.63
N GLY A 48 5.90 -14.85 2.44
CA GLY A 48 5.30 -13.63 2.95
C GLY A 48 6.10 -13.06 4.13
N ALA A 49 5.68 -11.89 4.60
CA ALA A 49 6.15 -11.24 5.81
C ALA A 49 5.14 -11.43 6.95
N ASP A 50 5.59 -11.94 8.09
CA ASP A 50 4.74 -12.24 9.24
C ASP A 50 4.86 -11.21 10.37
N ALA A 51 5.91 -10.39 10.36
CA ALA A 51 6.07 -9.31 11.33
C ALA A 51 6.92 -8.16 10.79
N ILE A 52 6.65 -6.96 11.31
CA ILE A 52 7.52 -5.79 11.18
C ILE A 52 7.82 -5.17 12.54
N VAL A 53 8.94 -4.46 12.61
CA VAL A 53 9.32 -3.61 13.73
C VAL A 53 9.39 -2.16 13.25
N LEU A 54 8.63 -1.30 13.92
CA LEU A 54 8.60 0.14 13.72
C LEU A 54 9.35 0.81 14.87
N ASN A 55 10.57 1.27 14.63
CA ASN A 55 11.51 1.77 15.65
C ASN A 55 12.48 2.82 15.07
N GLY A 56 11.96 3.82 14.36
CA GLY A 56 12.73 4.95 13.85
C GLY A 56 13.74 4.60 12.75
N GLY A 57 13.45 3.55 11.96
CA GLY A 57 14.36 3.05 10.92
C GLY A 57 14.48 4.01 9.73
N TYR A 58 13.39 4.68 9.38
CA TYR A 58 13.33 5.66 8.31
C TYR A 58 12.54 6.90 8.75
N PRO A 59 13.00 8.12 8.42
CA PRO A 59 12.24 9.34 8.69
C PRO A 59 10.97 9.47 7.83
N ASP A 60 10.82 8.62 6.83
CA ASP A 60 9.68 8.54 5.92
C ASP A 60 8.50 7.77 6.50
N ASP A 61 8.70 7.03 7.59
CA ASP A 61 7.63 6.31 8.28
C ASP A 61 6.56 7.29 8.80
N ARG A 62 5.29 6.88 8.73
CA ARG A 62 4.16 7.60 9.33
C ARG A 62 3.32 6.64 10.12
N ASP A 63 3.10 6.94 11.39
CA ASP A 63 2.37 6.10 12.32
C ASP A 63 1.19 6.87 12.91
N TYR A 64 -0.01 6.45 12.51
CA TYR A 64 -1.28 7.01 12.96
C TYR A 64 -2.05 6.02 13.85
N GLY A 65 -1.34 5.06 14.47
CA GLY A 65 -1.94 4.05 15.33
C GLY A 65 -2.54 2.92 14.50
N ASP A 66 -3.80 3.03 14.12
CA ASP A 66 -4.47 1.98 13.34
C ASP A 66 -4.08 1.98 11.86
N VAL A 67 -3.41 3.03 11.39
CA VAL A 67 -2.89 3.14 10.03
C VAL A 67 -1.41 3.47 10.07
N ILE A 68 -0.61 2.76 9.27
CA ILE A 68 0.84 2.93 9.19
C ILE A 68 1.25 3.05 7.72
N ILE A 69 2.11 4.01 7.42
CA ILE A 69 2.90 4.02 6.18
C ILE A 69 4.31 3.59 6.56
N TYR A 70 4.63 2.33 6.28
CA TYR A 70 5.89 1.71 6.63
C TYR A 70 6.88 1.76 5.46
N THR A 71 8.11 2.21 5.69
CA THR A 71 9.18 2.23 4.70
C THR A 71 9.90 0.89 4.68
N GLY A 72 10.05 0.33 3.48
CA GLY A 72 10.72 -0.93 3.23
C GLY A 72 12.20 -0.92 3.59
N HIS A 73 12.84 -2.06 3.41
CA HIS A 73 14.26 -2.24 3.67
C HIS A 73 15.12 -2.03 2.42
N GLY A 74 16.34 -1.53 2.61
CA GLY A 74 17.39 -1.54 1.61
C GLY A 74 17.99 -0.16 1.34
N GLY A 75 19.19 -0.19 0.74
CA GLY A 75 19.89 1.01 0.26
C GLY A 75 20.36 1.99 1.34
N GLN A 76 20.39 1.61 2.62
CA GLN A 76 21.01 2.40 3.68
C GLN A 76 22.46 1.99 3.93
N ASP A 77 23.33 2.97 4.21
CA ASP A 77 24.64 2.73 4.78
C ASP A 77 24.49 2.17 6.21
N PRO A 78 25.06 0.99 6.54
CA PRO A 78 24.83 0.34 7.83
C PRO A 78 25.26 1.17 9.05
N ARG A 79 26.25 2.05 8.88
CA ARG A 79 26.87 2.85 9.96
C ARG A 79 26.11 4.16 10.19
N THR A 80 25.77 4.86 9.12
CA THR A 80 25.18 6.21 9.17
C THR A 80 23.67 6.23 9.04
N LYS A 81 23.06 5.12 8.60
CA LYS A 81 21.62 5.00 8.28
C LYS A 81 21.15 5.95 7.18
N LYS A 82 22.06 6.61 6.48
CA LYS A 82 21.73 7.44 5.31
C LYS A 82 21.43 6.53 4.12
N GLN A 83 20.45 6.93 3.32
CA GLN A 83 20.19 6.28 2.05
C GLN A 83 21.34 6.59 1.07
N ILE A 84 21.81 5.56 0.38
CA ILE A 84 22.93 5.58 -0.57
C ILE A 84 22.59 4.85 -1.89
N ALA A 85 21.41 4.23 -1.98
CA ALA A 85 20.92 3.56 -3.17
C ALA A 85 19.38 3.48 -3.17
N HIS A 86 18.77 3.27 -4.34
CA HIS A 86 17.33 2.96 -4.41
C HIS A 86 17.03 1.62 -3.72
N GLN A 87 15.88 1.54 -3.06
CA GLN A 87 15.33 0.25 -2.64
C GLN A 87 14.79 -0.53 -3.83
N THR A 88 14.59 -1.83 -3.64
CA THR A 88 14.04 -2.72 -4.67
C THR A 88 13.02 -3.67 -4.07
N LEU A 89 12.09 -4.17 -4.89
CA LEU A 89 11.19 -5.27 -4.52
C LEU A 89 11.88 -6.64 -4.55
N ASN A 90 13.16 -6.71 -4.93
CA ASN A 90 13.95 -7.94 -4.86
C ASN A 90 14.51 -8.19 -3.45
N ASP A 91 14.47 -7.18 -2.58
CA ASP A 91 14.79 -7.36 -1.15
C ASP A 91 13.81 -8.36 -0.52
N SER A 92 14.34 -9.30 0.28
CA SER A 92 13.53 -10.38 0.87
C SER A 92 12.39 -9.87 1.75
N GLY A 93 12.62 -8.79 2.51
CA GLY A 93 11.61 -8.17 3.37
C GLY A 93 10.54 -7.48 2.54
N ASN A 94 10.95 -6.65 1.57
CA ASN A 94 10.02 -5.94 0.69
C ASN A 94 9.16 -6.91 -0.12
N ALA A 95 9.78 -7.91 -0.75
CA ALA A 95 9.06 -8.97 -1.46
C ALA A 95 8.11 -9.75 -0.56
N GLY A 96 8.51 -9.97 0.71
CA GLY A 96 7.65 -10.60 1.71
C GLY A 96 6.41 -9.77 2.03
N LEU A 97 6.54 -8.45 2.19
CA LEU A 97 5.41 -7.56 2.43
C LEU A 97 4.48 -7.48 1.21
N VAL A 98 5.03 -7.41 -0.01
CA VAL A 98 4.23 -7.52 -1.25
C VAL A 98 3.47 -8.84 -1.28
N LYS A 99 4.14 -9.96 -0.98
CA LYS A 99 3.44 -11.26 -0.92
C LYS A 99 2.34 -11.28 0.14
N SER A 100 2.57 -10.72 1.32
CA SER A 100 1.52 -10.62 2.35
C SER A 100 0.34 -9.75 1.92
N GLU A 101 0.56 -8.69 1.14
CA GLU A 101 -0.51 -7.89 0.53
C GLU A 101 -1.35 -8.72 -0.45
N LEU A 102 -0.69 -9.44 -1.35
CA LEU A 102 -1.35 -10.23 -2.40
C LEU A 102 -2.12 -11.41 -1.83
N ASP A 103 -1.53 -12.11 -0.86
CA ASP A 103 -2.09 -13.31 -0.24
C ASP A 103 -2.95 -12.99 1.00
N LYS A 104 -3.15 -11.70 1.32
CA LYS A 104 -3.95 -11.21 2.46
C LYS A 104 -3.50 -11.76 3.81
N LEU A 105 -2.19 -11.96 3.97
CA LEU A 105 -1.58 -12.49 5.19
C LEU A 105 -1.47 -11.40 6.26
N PRO A 106 -1.89 -11.68 7.52
CA PRO A 106 -1.73 -10.73 8.61
C PRO A 106 -0.27 -10.58 9.01
N VAL A 107 0.13 -9.35 9.32
CA VAL A 107 1.48 -8.96 9.73
C VAL A 107 1.43 -8.44 11.16
N ARG A 108 2.21 -9.03 12.06
CA ARG A 108 2.38 -8.51 13.42
C ARG A 108 3.14 -7.18 13.38
N VAL A 109 2.61 -6.16 14.04
CA VAL A 109 3.31 -4.89 14.22
C VAL A 109 3.90 -4.84 15.61
N ILE A 110 5.19 -4.56 15.68
CA ILE A 110 5.91 -4.35 16.94
C ILE A 110 6.44 -2.92 16.94
N ARG A 111 5.93 -2.09 17.85
CA ARG A 111 6.43 -0.71 18.02
C ARG A 111 7.61 -0.70 18.99
N GLY A 112 8.65 0.04 18.66
CA GLY A 112 9.82 0.27 19.51
C GLY A 112 9.93 1.74 19.93
N PHE A 113 10.61 1.97 21.04
CA PHE A 113 10.69 3.28 21.70
C PHE A 113 11.44 4.36 20.90
N GLU A 114 12.23 4.01 19.90
CA GLU A 114 12.94 4.99 19.05
C GLU A 114 12.05 5.54 17.93
N GLU A 115 10.85 4.97 17.75
CA GLU A 115 9.88 5.51 16.81
C GLU A 115 9.38 6.87 17.28
N LYS A 116 9.39 7.87 16.38
CA LYS A 116 8.94 9.23 16.69
C LYS A 116 7.43 9.34 16.50
N SER A 117 6.70 8.56 17.28
CA SER A 117 5.25 8.40 17.21
C SER A 117 4.63 8.48 18.60
N PRO A 118 3.45 9.14 18.76
CA PRO A 118 2.71 9.10 20.03
C PRO A 118 2.21 7.68 20.38
N HIS A 119 2.23 6.76 19.42
CA HIS A 119 1.85 5.37 19.61
C HIS A 119 3.04 4.50 20.06
N ALA A 120 4.28 5.00 20.00
CA ALA A 120 5.45 4.25 20.44
C ALA A 120 5.43 4.02 21.97
N PRO A 121 5.96 2.89 22.48
CA PRO A 121 6.17 2.73 23.91
C PRO A 121 7.27 3.69 24.41
N LEU A 122 7.19 4.11 25.68
CA LEU A 122 8.22 4.96 26.29
C LEU A 122 9.60 4.29 26.35
N THR A 123 9.63 2.96 26.47
CA THR A 123 10.85 2.16 26.55
C THR A 123 10.64 0.80 25.89
N GLY A 124 11.71 0.22 25.34
CA GLY A 124 11.69 -1.15 24.82
C GLY A 124 10.79 -1.32 23.60
N TYR A 125 10.08 -2.45 23.55
CA TYR A 125 9.21 -2.82 22.43
C TYR A 125 7.85 -3.28 22.95
N ARG A 126 6.81 -3.11 22.13
CA ARG A 126 5.46 -3.59 22.39
C ARG A 126 4.88 -4.23 21.14
N TYR A 127 4.26 -5.39 21.30
CA TYR A 127 3.46 -6.01 20.25
C TYR A 127 2.10 -5.33 20.18
N ASP A 128 1.77 -4.74 19.03
CA ASP A 128 0.60 -3.87 18.85
C ASP A 128 -0.48 -4.49 17.94
N GLY A 129 -0.46 -5.82 17.82
CA GLY A 129 -1.49 -6.58 17.13
C GLY A 129 -1.19 -6.82 15.65
N LEU A 130 -2.22 -7.26 14.94
CA LEU A 130 -2.15 -7.67 13.54
C LEU A 130 -2.64 -6.57 12.60
N TYR A 131 -1.91 -6.40 11.50
CA TYR A 131 -2.21 -5.45 10.45
C TYR A 131 -2.26 -6.16 9.10
N ARG A 132 -3.02 -5.61 8.14
CA ARG A 132 -2.99 -6.01 6.74
C ARG A 132 -2.14 -5.02 5.96
N VAL A 133 -1.29 -5.52 5.06
CA VAL A 133 -0.72 -4.70 4.00
C VAL A 133 -1.82 -4.48 2.96
N ILE A 134 -2.15 -3.22 2.71
CA ILE A 134 -3.23 -2.82 1.81
C ILE A 134 -2.70 -2.53 0.41
N ARG A 135 -1.56 -1.83 0.33
CA ARG A 135 -0.93 -1.40 -0.92
C ARG A 135 0.55 -1.11 -0.70
N HIS A 136 1.34 -1.24 -1.75
CA HIS A 136 2.72 -0.76 -1.83
C HIS A 136 2.95 0.18 -3.04
N TRP A 137 3.96 1.03 -2.95
CA TRP A 137 4.43 1.90 -4.05
C TRP A 137 5.89 2.31 -3.81
N PHE A 138 6.55 2.91 -4.81
CA PHE A 138 7.80 3.65 -4.57
C PHE A 138 7.54 5.14 -4.36
N LYS A 139 8.30 5.74 -3.45
CA LYS A 139 8.34 7.18 -3.20
C LYS A 139 9.77 7.68 -3.39
N GLU A 140 9.93 8.77 -4.14
CA GLU A 140 11.17 9.52 -4.17
C GLU A 140 11.32 10.36 -2.90
N ARG A 141 12.48 10.24 -2.27
CA ARG A 141 12.84 10.99 -1.07
C ARG A 141 13.51 12.31 -1.45
N TYR A 142 13.62 13.21 -0.47
CA TYR A 142 14.25 14.52 -0.64
C TYR A 142 15.72 14.47 -1.12
N ASP A 143 16.39 13.33 -0.95
CA ASP A 143 17.77 13.09 -1.37
C ASP A 143 17.88 12.32 -2.70
N GLY A 144 16.78 12.23 -3.46
CA GLY A 144 16.73 11.63 -4.80
C GLY A 144 16.68 10.10 -4.82
N PHE A 145 16.85 9.45 -3.67
CA PHE A 145 16.70 8.00 -3.58
C PHE A 145 15.24 7.59 -3.47
N ARG A 146 14.92 6.41 -4.00
CA ARG A 146 13.58 5.85 -3.93
C ARG A 146 13.50 4.79 -2.86
N VAL A 147 12.42 4.82 -2.10
CA VAL A 147 12.10 3.82 -1.08
C VAL A 147 10.77 3.18 -1.40
N CYS A 148 10.63 1.90 -1.06
CA CYS A 148 9.35 1.22 -1.12
C CYS A 148 8.56 1.59 0.14
N GLN A 149 7.28 1.90 0.00
CA GLN A 149 6.39 2.15 1.13
C GLN A 149 5.19 1.23 1.07
N PHE A 150 4.68 0.90 2.26
CA PHE A 150 3.57 -0.01 2.47
C PHE A 150 2.51 0.66 3.35
N LEU A 151 1.29 0.77 2.84
CA LEU A 151 0.13 1.16 3.64
C LEU A 151 -0.37 -0.06 4.40
N MET A 152 -0.46 0.06 5.72
CA MET A 152 -0.90 -1.01 6.60
C MET A 152 -2.06 -0.55 7.49
N ILE A 153 -3.07 -1.41 7.66
CA ILE A 153 -4.26 -1.12 8.48
C ILE A 153 -4.44 -2.20 9.53
N LYS A 154 -4.71 -1.79 10.77
CA LYS A 154 -4.95 -2.69 11.89
C LYS A 154 -6.22 -3.51 11.68
N ILE A 155 -6.11 -4.82 11.83
CA ILE A 155 -7.25 -5.74 11.71
C ILE A 155 -8.26 -5.45 12.83
N GLY A 156 -9.54 -5.38 12.46
CA GLY A 156 -10.64 -5.07 13.38
C GLY A 156 -10.77 -3.59 13.78
N SER A 157 -9.93 -2.70 13.24
CA SER A 157 -10.12 -1.25 13.39
C SER A 157 -11.32 -0.76 12.57
N THR A 158 -11.76 0.47 12.80
CA THR A 158 -12.81 1.11 11.99
C THR A 158 -12.42 1.29 10.51
N TYR A 159 -11.15 1.08 10.19
CA TYR A 159 -10.60 1.22 8.83
C TYR A 159 -10.38 -0.13 8.15
N ASP A 160 -10.50 -1.23 8.89
CA ASP A 160 -10.48 -2.58 8.35
C ASP A 160 -11.84 -2.89 7.71
N ALA A 161 -11.98 -2.55 6.43
CA ALA A 161 -13.18 -2.81 5.66
C ALA A 161 -13.36 -4.30 5.26
N GLY A 162 -12.49 -5.19 5.73
CA GLY A 162 -12.50 -6.61 5.35
C GLY A 162 -12.18 -6.85 3.86
N ASP A 163 -12.54 -8.03 3.36
CA ASP A 163 -12.35 -8.46 1.95
C ASP A 163 -13.27 -7.76 0.94
N LEU A 164 -13.90 -6.64 1.30
CA LEU A 164 -14.76 -5.89 0.40
C LEU A 164 -13.91 -5.27 -0.72
N GLN A 165 -13.89 -5.94 -1.89
CA GLN A 165 -13.51 -5.33 -3.16
C GLN A 165 -14.32 -4.04 -3.36
N SER A 166 -13.69 -2.89 -3.07
CA SER A 166 -14.18 -1.51 -3.24
C SER A 166 -15.56 -1.20 -2.59
N PRO A 167 -15.55 -0.59 -1.39
CA PRO A 167 -15.76 0.88 -1.29
C PRO A 167 -14.73 1.60 -0.40
N ALA A 168 -13.78 0.86 0.20
CA ALA A 168 -12.95 1.32 1.32
C ALA A 168 -11.86 2.35 1.00
N GLU A 169 -11.43 2.49 -0.25
CA GLU A 169 -10.49 3.56 -0.64
C GLU A 169 -11.07 4.96 -0.37
N ALA A 170 -12.40 5.12 -0.41
CA ALA A 170 -13.05 6.41 -0.15
C ALA A 170 -12.95 6.82 1.33
N ASN A 171 -12.84 5.87 2.26
CA ASN A 171 -12.74 6.15 3.69
C ASN A 171 -11.30 6.21 4.17
N ILE A 172 -10.37 5.42 3.62
CA ILE A 172 -8.96 5.46 4.02
C ILE A 172 -8.32 6.80 3.62
N GLY A 173 -8.67 7.32 2.45
CA GLY A 173 -8.19 8.61 1.99
C GLY A 173 -8.67 9.79 2.82
N GLU A 174 -9.98 9.87 3.01
CA GLU A 174 -10.63 10.91 3.82
C GLU A 174 -10.22 10.78 5.30
N LEU A 175 -10.02 9.56 5.80
CA LEU A 175 -9.45 9.31 7.11
C LEU A 175 -8.05 9.88 7.26
N LEU A 176 -7.15 9.54 6.35
CA LEU A 176 -5.77 9.93 6.49
C LEU A 176 -5.60 11.44 6.28
N GLU A 177 -6.42 12.05 5.41
CA GLU A 177 -6.60 13.51 5.37
C GLU A 177 -7.04 14.06 6.72
N VAL A 178 -8.04 13.44 7.39
CA VAL A 178 -8.44 13.81 8.75
C VAL A 178 -7.33 13.60 9.78
N LEU A 179 -6.52 12.54 9.68
CA LEU A 179 -5.43 12.24 10.62
C LEU A 179 -4.27 13.24 10.49
N ASP A 180 -3.96 13.70 9.28
CA ASP A 180 -3.00 14.78 9.03
C ASP A 180 -3.61 16.15 9.43
N ASP A 181 -4.89 16.37 9.13
CA ASP A 181 -5.64 17.55 9.55
C ASP A 181 -5.85 17.62 11.06
N GLN A 182 -5.85 16.51 11.82
CA GLN A 182 -5.90 16.54 13.30
C GLN A 182 -4.61 17.09 13.93
N ALA A 183 -3.57 17.35 13.13
CA ALA A 183 -2.48 18.25 13.50
C ALA A 183 -2.87 19.74 13.39
N LYS A 184 -4.10 20.07 12.97
CA LYS A 184 -4.75 21.38 12.83
C LYS A 184 -6.28 21.30 13.20
N PRO A 185 -7.03 22.41 13.33
CA PRO A 185 -8.41 22.36 13.84
C PRO A 185 -9.48 22.03 12.77
N ALA A 186 -10.55 21.36 13.21
CA ALA A 186 -11.48 20.47 12.47
C ALA A 186 -12.68 21.06 11.69
N SER A 187 -13.30 20.25 10.81
CA SER A 187 -14.76 19.93 10.73
C SER A 187 -15.16 19.10 9.47
N ARG A 188 -15.96 18.01 9.60
CA ARG A 188 -17.24 17.73 8.85
C ARG A 188 -17.70 16.24 8.85
N THR A 189 -19.02 16.02 8.91
CA THR A 189 -19.68 14.68 8.89
C THR A 189 -20.82 14.56 7.84
N THR A 190 -21.21 15.63 7.15
CA THR A 190 -22.31 15.64 6.17
C THR A 190 -21.90 15.31 4.73
N SER A 191 -20.61 15.11 4.46
CA SER A 191 -20.03 14.88 3.11
C SER A 191 -20.26 13.46 2.56
N THR A 192 -20.36 12.45 3.43
CA THR A 192 -20.11 11.06 3.06
C THR A 192 -21.17 10.45 2.12
N VAL A 193 -22.47 10.68 2.36
CA VAL A 193 -23.55 10.09 1.54
C VAL A 193 -23.56 10.64 0.10
N ASN A 194 -23.36 11.95 -0.05
CA ASN A 194 -23.26 12.58 -1.37
C ASN A 194 -22.02 12.10 -2.14
N LYS A 195 -20.90 11.85 -1.43
CA LYS A 195 -19.67 11.31 -2.01
C LYS A 195 -19.85 9.89 -2.53
N ILE A 196 -20.55 9.02 -1.79
CA ILE A 196 -20.86 7.65 -2.23
C ILE A 196 -21.70 7.65 -3.51
N ASN A 197 -22.74 8.47 -3.58
CA ASN A 197 -23.60 8.55 -4.77
C ASN A 197 -22.83 9.07 -5.99
N ARG A 198 -22.04 10.15 -5.82
CA ARG A 198 -21.20 10.69 -6.90
C ARG A 198 -20.21 9.64 -7.42
N ARG A 199 -19.60 8.87 -6.52
CA ARG A 199 -18.65 7.80 -6.90
C ARG A 199 -19.35 6.72 -7.71
N ALA A 200 -20.54 6.28 -7.29
CA ALA A 200 -21.33 5.30 -8.03
C ALA A 200 -21.68 5.78 -9.45
N GLU A 201 -22.01 7.07 -9.61
CA GLU A 201 -22.29 7.67 -10.91
C GLU A 201 -21.04 7.73 -11.80
N LEU A 202 -19.88 8.10 -11.28
CA LEU A 202 -18.61 8.14 -12.03
C LEU A 202 -18.19 6.74 -12.49
N VAL A 203 -18.27 5.75 -11.60
CA VAL A 203 -17.97 4.34 -11.91
C VAL A 203 -18.91 3.83 -12.99
N LYS A 204 -20.22 4.08 -12.87
CA LYS A 204 -21.17 3.68 -13.91
C LYS A 204 -20.84 4.37 -15.24
N LYS A 205 -20.60 5.69 -15.22
CA LYS A 205 -20.29 6.47 -16.40
C LYS A 205 -19.05 5.97 -17.14
N VAL A 206 -17.94 5.72 -16.45
CA VAL A 206 -16.72 5.22 -17.12
C VAL A 206 -16.94 3.83 -17.72
N LYS A 207 -17.68 2.94 -17.05
CA LYS A 207 -17.97 1.60 -17.57
C LYS A 207 -18.87 1.64 -18.81
N ASP A 208 -19.88 2.50 -18.77
CA ASP A 208 -20.81 2.72 -19.89
C ASP A 208 -20.09 3.29 -21.12
N LEU A 209 -19.19 4.26 -20.94
CA LEU A 209 -18.40 4.88 -22.04
C LEU A 209 -17.53 3.88 -22.83
N TYR A 210 -17.20 2.74 -22.23
CA TYR A 210 -16.37 1.71 -22.85
C TYR A 210 -17.13 0.40 -23.03
N GLU A 211 -18.44 0.36 -22.74
CA GLU A 211 -19.26 -0.85 -22.81
C GLU A 211 -18.59 -2.04 -22.09
N ASN A 212 -17.99 -1.79 -20.91
CA ASN A 212 -17.19 -2.74 -20.13
C ASN A 212 -15.96 -3.35 -20.84
N HIS A 213 -15.51 -2.80 -21.97
CA HIS A 213 -14.24 -3.21 -22.58
C HIS A 213 -13.06 -2.61 -21.81
N CYS A 214 -12.06 -3.44 -21.54
CA CYS A 214 -10.83 -2.98 -20.91
C CYS A 214 -10.12 -1.94 -21.80
N GLN A 215 -9.73 -0.80 -21.22
CA GLN A 215 -8.98 0.22 -21.94
C GLN A 215 -7.55 -0.23 -22.29
N ILE A 216 -6.99 -1.22 -21.58
CA ILE A 216 -5.64 -1.73 -21.80
C ILE A 216 -5.65 -2.86 -22.84
N CYS A 217 -6.25 -4.02 -22.54
CA CYS A 217 -6.24 -5.15 -23.47
C CYS A 217 -7.39 -5.17 -24.48
N GLY A 218 -8.45 -4.38 -24.27
CA GLY A 218 -9.65 -4.41 -25.11
C GLY A 218 -10.59 -5.58 -24.87
N ASN A 219 -10.27 -6.52 -23.98
CA ASN A 219 -11.13 -7.66 -23.66
C ASN A 219 -12.30 -7.22 -22.77
N THR A 220 -13.39 -7.98 -22.87
CA THR A 220 -14.58 -7.86 -22.03
C THR A 220 -14.71 -9.12 -21.17
N VAL A 221 -15.05 -8.97 -19.89
CA VAL A 221 -15.33 -10.11 -19.02
C VAL A 221 -16.82 -10.42 -19.09
N GLU A 222 -17.19 -11.48 -19.79
CA GLU A 222 -18.58 -11.92 -19.92
C GLU A 222 -19.05 -12.72 -18.70
N LEU A 223 -20.17 -12.33 -18.10
CA LEU A 223 -20.83 -13.04 -17.01
C LEU A 223 -22.30 -13.29 -17.37
N PRO A 224 -22.99 -14.27 -16.73
CA PRO A 224 -24.42 -14.47 -16.92
C PRO A 224 -25.28 -13.22 -16.60
N SER A 225 -24.77 -12.34 -15.74
CA SER A 225 -25.39 -11.05 -15.38
C SER A 225 -25.10 -9.92 -16.38
N GLY A 226 -24.36 -10.19 -17.46
CA GLY A 226 -23.84 -9.20 -18.40
C GLY A 226 -22.34 -8.95 -18.25
N PRO A 227 -21.75 -8.14 -19.15
CA PRO A 227 -20.32 -7.87 -19.15
C PRO A 227 -19.89 -7.07 -17.92
N SER A 228 -18.67 -7.33 -17.45
CA SER A 228 -18.12 -6.75 -16.23
C SER A 228 -16.74 -6.13 -16.48
N SER A 229 -16.48 -5.06 -15.74
CA SER A 229 -15.21 -4.34 -15.70
C SER A 229 -15.04 -3.68 -14.33
N GLU A 230 -13.87 -3.12 -14.08
CA GLU A 230 -13.51 -2.42 -12.86
C GLU A 230 -13.12 -0.98 -13.20
N ALA A 231 -13.49 -0.05 -12.33
CA ALA A 231 -13.09 1.35 -12.44
C ALA A 231 -11.84 1.55 -11.58
N ALA A 232 -10.70 1.76 -12.24
CA ALA A 232 -9.39 1.87 -11.61
C ALA A 232 -8.96 3.34 -11.58
N HIS A 233 -8.74 3.91 -10.40
CA HIS A 233 -8.16 5.25 -10.30
C HIS A 233 -6.70 5.24 -10.77
N ILE A 234 -6.30 6.21 -11.59
CA ILE A 234 -4.94 6.32 -12.11
C ILE A 234 -3.99 6.74 -10.99
N GLN A 235 -4.24 7.91 -10.41
CA GLN A 235 -3.70 8.32 -9.13
C GLN A 235 -4.67 7.85 -8.05
N ALA A 236 -4.21 6.95 -7.19
CA ALA A 236 -5.03 6.36 -6.15
C ALA A 236 -5.68 7.42 -5.27
N LEU A 237 -6.94 7.18 -4.88
CA LEU A 237 -7.62 8.04 -3.93
C LEU A 237 -6.95 7.99 -2.57
N GLY A 238 -6.95 9.12 -1.87
CA GLY A 238 -6.54 9.15 -0.49
C GLY A 238 -5.05 9.04 -0.21
N ILE A 239 -4.67 9.25 1.05
CA ILE A 239 -3.26 9.26 1.43
C ILE A 239 -2.59 7.90 1.12
N PRO A 240 -1.32 7.95 0.68
CA PRO A 240 -0.52 9.17 0.50
C PRO A 240 -0.67 9.81 -0.88
N HIS A 241 -1.51 9.25 -1.74
CA HIS A 241 -1.58 9.63 -3.14
C HIS A 241 -2.49 10.84 -3.37
N ASN A 242 -3.60 10.95 -2.64
CA ASN A 242 -4.54 12.06 -2.69
C ASN A 242 -5.06 12.35 -4.10
N GLY A 243 -5.28 11.30 -4.88
CA GLY A 243 -5.92 11.40 -6.19
C GLY A 243 -7.37 11.87 -6.07
N PRO A 244 -7.87 12.70 -7.01
CA PRO A 244 -9.25 13.15 -6.99
C PRO A 244 -10.22 12.08 -7.53
N ASP A 245 -11.43 12.05 -6.98
CA ASP A 245 -12.52 11.21 -7.50
C ASP A 245 -13.24 11.92 -8.66
N THR A 246 -12.59 11.90 -9.82
CA THR A 246 -13.00 12.57 -11.05
C THR A 246 -12.86 11.62 -12.24
N LEU A 247 -13.70 11.81 -13.26
CA LEU A 247 -13.73 10.92 -14.42
C LEU A 247 -12.38 10.83 -15.14
N ASP A 248 -11.64 11.94 -15.22
CA ASP A 248 -10.31 12.05 -15.84
C ASP A 248 -9.17 11.33 -15.09
N ASN A 249 -9.45 10.83 -13.88
CA ASN A 249 -8.56 10.04 -13.05
C ASN A 249 -8.98 8.56 -12.99
N ILE A 250 -9.86 8.07 -13.87
CA ILE A 250 -10.38 6.69 -13.80
C ILE A 250 -10.19 5.98 -15.14
N LEU A 251 -9.85 4.69 -15.11
CA LEU A 251 -9.82 3.81 -16.26
C LEU A 251 -10.86 2.68 -16.10
N CYS A 252 -11.51 2.29 -17.19
CA CYS A 252 -12.29 1.06 -17.28
C CYS A 252 -11.37 -0.11 -17.63
N LEU A 253 -11.09 -1.01 -16.68
CA LEU A 253 -10.14 -2.11 -16.83
C LEU A 253 -10.79 -3.47 -16.55
N CYS A 254 -10.25 -4.55 -17.12
CA CYS A 254 -10.57 -5.90 -16.67
C CYS A 254 -9.82 -6.21 -15.35
N PRO A 255 -10.26 -7.18 -14.54
CA PRO A 255 -9.61 -7.49 -13.26
C PRO A 255 -8.11 -7.81 -13.35
N ASN A 256 -7.70 -8.47 -14.45
CA ASN A 256 -6.29 -8.80 -14.67
C ASN A 256 -5.43 -7.55 -14.92
N ASP A 257 -5.85 -6.67 -15.81
CA ASP A 257 -5.07 -5.46 -16.12
C ASP A 257 -5.17 -4.41 -15.01
N HIS A 258 -6.29 -4.36 -14.28
CA HIS A 258 -6.39 -3.55 -13.07
C HIS A 258 -5.34 -3.97 -12.05
N LYS A 259 -5.25 -5.27 -11.75
CA LYS A 259 -4.23 -5.78 -10.83
C LYS A 259 -2.81 -5.49 -11.32
N ARG A 260 -2.54 -5.66 -12.61
CA ARG A 260 -1.23 -5.33 -13.20
C ARG A 260 -0.90 -3.84 -13.09
N PHE A 261 -1.87 -2.97 -13.31
CA PHE A 261 -1.72 -1.52 -13.24
C PHE A 261 -1.48 -1.03 -11.80
N ASP A 262 -2.21 -1.56 -10.83
CA ASP A 262 -2.07 -1.19 -9.42
C ASP A 262 -0.76 -1.62 -8.78
N ASN A 263 -0.10 -2.63 -9.35
CA ASN A 263 1.10 -3.26 -8.81
C ASN A 263 2.33 -2.98 -9.72
N GLY A 264 2.28 -1.93 -10.53
CA GLY A 264 3.42 -1.44 -11.32
C GLY A 264 3.85 -2.31 -12.49
N ALA A 265 3.14 -3.39 -12.81
CA ALA A 265 3.44 -4.21 -13.99
C ALA A 265 3.03 -3.51 -15.31
N LEU A 266 2.12 -2.54 -15.21
CA LEU A 266 1.70 -1.67 -16.30
C LEU A 266 1.72 -0.21 -15.84
N TYR A 267 2.19 0.69 -16.68
CA TYR A 267 2.01 2.14 -16.53
C TYR A 267 1.86 2.80 -17.91
N LEU A 268 1.47 4.08 -17.93
CA LEU A 268 1.23 4.81 -19.18
C LEU A 268 2.26 5.92 -19.43
N THR A 269 2.60 6.13 -20.70
CA THR A 269 3.37 7.29 -21.16
C THR A 269 2.48 8.55 -21.23
N ASP A 270 3.08 9.72 -21.45
CA ASP A 270 2.35 10.99 -21.60
C ASP A 270 1.41 11.02 -22.82
N ASP A 271 1.72 10.20 -23.83
CA ASP A 271 0.86 9.97 -25.00
C ASP A 271 -0.06 8.75 -24.83
N LEU A 272 -0.24 8.26 -23.60
CA LEU A 272 -1.13 7.17 -23.21
C LEU A 272 -0.80 5.82 -23.86
N ARG A 273 0.49 5.59 -24.17
CA ARG A 273 0.98 4.28 -24.58
C ARG A 273 1.17 3.37 -23.37
N ILE A 274 0.86 2.10 -23.56
CA ILE A 274 0.90 1.07 -22.52
C ILE A 274 2.34 0.55 -22.43
N VAL A 275 2.97 0.76 -21.28
CA VAL A 275 4.29 0.20 -20.98
C VAL A 275 4.13 -1.04 -20.11
N ASN A 276 4.70 -2.15 -20.55
CA ASN A 276 4.85 -3.36 -19.75
C ASN A 276 6.18 -3.30 -19.00
N ALA A 277 6.12 -2.95 -17.72
CA ALA A 277 7.30 -2.76 -16.87
C ALA A 277 8.11 -4.05 -16.69
N ILE A 278 7.45 -5.20 -16.77
CA ILE A 278 8.08 -6.52 -16.58
C ILE A 278 8.88 -6.92 -17.82
N LYS A 279 8.37 -6.61 -19.01
CA LYS A 279 9.04 -6.91 -20.28
C LYS A 279 9.94 -5.79 -20.78
N GLY A 280 9.78 -4.56 -20.27
CA GLY A 280 10.47 -3.38 -20.78
C GLY A 280 9.99 -2.95 -22.17
N THR A 281 8.73 -3.25 -22.54
CA THR A 281 8.20 -3.02 -23.90
C THR A 281 6.98 -2.10 -23.89
N ILE A 282 6.79 -1.36 -24.98
CA ILE A 282 5.55 -0.63 -25.25
C ILE A 282 4.61 -1.58 -26.03
N GLU A 283 3.45 -1.92 -25.45
CA GLU A 283 2.52 -2.92 -25.99
C GLU A 283 1.37 -2.31 -26.82
N GLY A 284 1.29 -0.98 -26.92
CA GLY A 284 0.27 -0.28 -27.72
C GLY A 284 -0.17 1.03 -27.08
N GLN A 285 -1.39 1.47 -27.40
CA GLN A 285 -2.02 2.64 -26.80
C GLN A 285 -3.36 2.21 -26.20
N ILE A 286 -3.76 2.84 -25.08
CA ILE A 286 -5.06 2.53 -24.48
C ILE A 286 -6.21 2.88 -25.43
N ARG A 287 -7.34 2.20 -25.28
CA ARG A 287 -8.60 2.59 -25.91
C ARG A 287 -9.08 3.92 -25.33
N ARG A 288 -9.50 4.82 -26.21
CA ARG A 288 -9.93 6.18 -25.87
C ARG A 288 -11.37 6.41 -26.34
N HIS A 289 -12.14 7.06 -25.50
CA HIS A 289 -13.46 7.57 -25.85
C HIS A 289 -13.41 9.10 -25.95
N ARG A 290 -14.14 9.71 -26.90
CA ARG A 290 -14.08 11.16 -27.14
C ARG A 290 -14.51 12.00 -25.94
N GLU A 291 -15.43 11.47 -25.15
CA GLU A 291 -15.96 12.10 -23.93
C GLU A 291 -15.15 11.77 -22.67
N HIS A 292 -14.19 10.86 -22.76
CA HIS A 292 -13.33 10.48 -21.65
C HIS A 292 -11.93 11.04 -21.86
N ARG A 293 -11.66 12.19 -21.25
CA ARG A 293 -10.34 12.84 -21.29
C ARG A 293 -9.58 12.47 -20.04
N ILE A 294 -8.52 11.70 -20.19
CA ILE A 294 -7.61 11.31 -19.11
C ILE A 294 -6.64 12.46 -18.84
N GLU A 295 -6.49 12.84 -17.57
CA GLU A 295 -5.54 13.86 -17.16
C GLU A 295 -4.13 13.27 -17.05
N ILE A 296 -3.20 13.86 -17.80
CA ILE A 296 -1.83 13.37 -17.93
C ILE A 296 -1.04 13.57 -16.64
N ALA A 297 -1.40 14.56 -15.81
CA ALA A 297 -0.78 14.73 -14.49
C ALA A 297 -0.93 13.48 -13.61
N TYR A 298 -2.10 12.84 -13.60
CA TYR A 298 -2.33 11.61 -12.83
C TYR A 298 -1.58 10.41 -13.41
N VAL A 299 -1.46 10.35 -14.74
CA VAL A 299 -0.65 9.34 -15.44
C VAL A 299 0.83 9.47 -15.05
N ARG A 300 1.37 10.69 -15.07
CA ARG A 300 2.76 10.95 -14.63
C ARG A 300 2.97 10.60 -13.17
N TYR A 301 2.01 10.93 -12.31
CA TYR A 301 2.06 10.58 -10.89
C TYR A 301 2.11 9.05 -10.70
N HIS A 302 1.17 8.32 -11.29
CA HIS A 302 1.16 6.86 -11.25
C HIS A 302 2.48 6.28 -11.75
N ARG A 303 2.94 6.72 -12.92
CA ARG A 303 4.21 6.29 -13.50
C ARG A 303 5.39 6.52 -12.54
N SER A 304 5.45 7.68 -11.87
CA SER A 304 6.53 7.98 -10.91
C SER A 304 6.61 7.01 -9.72
N CYS A 305 5.52 6.31 -9.40
CA CYS A 305 5.49 5.30 -8.35
C CYS A 305 6.16 3.97 -8.75
N TRP A 306 6.47 3.78 -10.04
CA TRP A 306 6.91 2.49 -10.60
C TRP A 306 8.11 2.61 -11.54
N GLU A 307 8.22 3.71 -12.27
CA GLU A 307 9.28 3.95 -13.25
C GLU A 307 10.63 3.98 -12.55
N ILE A 308 11.53 3.11 -13.00
CA ILE A 308 12.92 3.11 -12.56
C ILE A 308 13.70 3.99 -13.51
N SER A 309 13.88 5.27 -13.13
CA SER A 309 14.92 6.10 -13.71
C SER A 309 16.26 5.43 -13.44
N GLU A 310 16.98 5.08 -14.51
CA GLU A 310 18.37 4.61 -14.48
C GLU A 310 19.33 5.72 -14.00
#